data_AF-X1HC47-F1
#
_entry.id   AF-X1HC47-F1
#
_cell.length_a   1.000
_cell.length_b   1.000
_cell.length_c   1.000
_cell.angle_alpha   90.00
_cell.angle_beta   90.00
_cell.angle_gamma   90.00
#
_symmetry.space_group_name_H-M   'P 1'
#
loop_
_entity.id
_entity.type
_entity.pdbx_description
1 polymer ?
#
loop_
_entity_poly.entity_id
_entity_poly.type
_entity_poly.pdbx_seq_one_letter_code
_entity_poly.pdbx_strand_id
1 'polypeptide(L)'
;GCLEETNGQKKPAFALLASRASFGPNGNTDLPPRLLRRCQQVIFEKRGADPFEHPKFDRLLTRMQVGEYVVFGLAVEEAVKYTVLGLLARGKQVKLVIDAAASRDTHQAQMALRLMMAKGARVITARELAPTMQPRLAREVPAGRTIARVVAAVLKPGGNGRNGKSSSKRTATPSARAAAGAS
;
A
#
# COMPACT_ATOMS: atom_id res chain seq x y z
N GLY A 1 11.97 -8.08 2.95
CA GLY A 1 11.31 -6.85 2.49
C GLY A 1 11.72 -6.56 1.06
N CYS A 2 10.91 -5.85 0.28
CA CYS A 2 11.26 -5.46 -1.07
C CYS A 2 12.26 -4.30 -1.00
N LEU A 3 13.52 -4.54 -1.37
CA LEU A 3 14.56 -3.52 -1.42
C LEU A 3 14.64 -2.95 -2.84
N GLU A 4 14.93 -1.66 -2.94
CA GLU A 4 15.12 -0.97 -4.23
C GLU A 4 16.23 -1.66 -5.04
N GLU A 5 16.04 -1.76 -6.36
CA GLU A 5 16.92 -2.44 -7.32
C GLU A 5 17.09 -3.96 -7.14
N THR A 6 16.30 -4.59 -6.26
CA THR A 6 16.33 -6.06 -6.10
C THR A 6 15.25 -6.77 -6.92
N ASN A 7 15.45 -8.05 -7.22
CA ASN A 7 14.40 -8.87 -7.87
C ASN A 7 13.08 -8.89 -7.08
N GLY A 8 13.13 -8.71 -5.74
CA GLY A 8 11.92 -8.57 -4.92
C GLY A 8 11.08 -7.33 -5.22
N GLN A 9 11.64 -6.33 -5.92
CA GLN A 9 10.92 -5.13 -6.37
C GLN A 9 10.20 -5.35 -7.72
N LYS A 10 10.65 -6.33 -8.52
CA LYS A 10 10.09 -6.64 -9.84
C LYS A 10 8.74 -7.33 -9.68
N LYS A 11 7.74 -6.89 -10.45
CA LYS A 11 6.44 -7.57 -10.51
C LYS A 11 6.57 -8.79 -11.42
N PRO A 12 6.00 -9.95 -11.06
CA PRO A 12 5.96 -11.08 -11.96
C PRO A 12 5.10 -10.74 -13.19
N ALA A 13 5.47 -11.29 -14.35
CA ALA A 13 4.83 -10.94 -15.62
C ALA A 13 3.31 -11.16 -15.60
N PHE A 14 2.83 -12.21 -14.93
CA PHE A 14 1.40 -12.51 -14.81
C PHE A 14 0.59 -11.45 -14.05
N ALA A 15 1.23 -10.63 -13.22
CA ALA A 15 0.57 -9.56 -12.46
C ALA A 15 0.50 -8.23 -13.23
N LEU A 16 1.06 -8.18 -14.44
CA LEU A 16 1.14 -6.98 -15.25
C LEU A 16 0.17 -7.06 -16.43
N LEU A 17 -0.73 -6.09 -16.54
CA LEU A 17 -1.58 -5.94 -17.72
C LEU A 17 -0.80 -5.29 -18.87
N ALA A 18 -1.24 -5.56 -20.10
CA ALA A 18 -0.60 -5.05 -21.32
C ALA A 18 -0.61 -3.51 -21.37
N SER A 19 -1.76 -2.89 -21.09
CA SER A 19 -1.87 -1.43 -20.99
C SER A 19 -1.74 -0.97 -19.54
N ARG A 20 -0.55 -0.49 -19.17
CA ARG A 20 -0.23 -0.05 -17.80
C ARG A 20 0.59 1.23 -17.78
N ALA A 21 0.47 1.97 -16.67
CA ALA A 21 1.33 3.08 -16.32
C ALA A 21 1.96 2.85 -14.94
N SER A 22 3.24 3.19 -14.81
CA SER A 22 3.98 3.10 -13.55
C SER A 22 4.45 4.48 -13.11
N PHE A 23 4.29 4.78 -11.83
CA PHE A 23 4.78 6.01 -11.22
C PHE A 23 5.71 5.65 -10.07
N GLY A 24 6.97 6.09 -10.19
CA GLY A 24 7.95 6.03 -9.11
C GLY A 24 7.59 6.99 -7.96
N PRO A 25 8.38 7.00 -6.88
CA PRO A 25 8.14 7.78 -5.67
C PRO A 25 8.38 9.29 -5.82
N ASN A 26 8.33 9.81 -7.05
CA ASN A 26 8.64 11.18 -7.41
C ASN A 26 7.64 12.15 -6.72
N GLY A 27 8.13 13.26 -6.14
CA GLY A 27 7.32 14.19 -5.35
C GLY A 27 6.32 15.07 -6.12
N ASN A 28 6.17 14.91 -7.43
CA ASN A 28 5.19 15.69 -8.20
C ASN A 28 3.79 15.05 -8.13
N THR A 29 2.75 15.88 -8.08
CA THR A 29 1.32 15.51 -8.15
C THR A 29 0.79 15.27 -9.58
N ASP A 30 1.58 15.55 -10.61
CA ASP A 30 1.12 15.45 -12.00
C ASP A 30 0.78 14.03 -12.42
N LEU A 31 -0.48 13.89 -12.83
CA LEU A 31 -1.06 12.69 -13.42
C LEU A 31 -1.52 13.01 -14.84
N PRO A 32 -1.12 12.20 -15.85
CA PRO A 32 -1.57 12.36 -17.22
C PRO A 32 -3.11 12.47 -17.30
N PRO A 33 -3.64 13.39 -18.11
CA PRO A 33 -5.08 13.47 -18.32
C PRO A 33 -5.60 12.18 -18.94
N ARG A 34 -6.82 11.77 -18.56
CA ARG A 34 -7.47 10.54 -19.06
C ARG A 34 -6.65 9.25 -18.85
N LEU A 35 -5.75 9.21 -17.85
CA LEU A 35 -4.93 8.04 -17.53
C LEU A 35 -5.73 6.73 -17.50
N LEU A 36 -6.87 6.74 -16.81
CA LEU A 36 -7.73 5.56 -16.65
C LEU A 36 -8.52 5.17 -17.90
N ARG A 37 -8.56 6.02 -18.93
CA ARG A 37 -9.09 5.65 -20.25
C ARG A 37 -8.05 4.98 -21.13
N ARG A 38 -6.77 5.24 -20.88
CA ARG A 38 -5.64 4.74 -21.68
C ARG A 38 -5.05 3.46 -21.10
N CYS A 39 -5.02 3.36 -19.77
CA CYS A 39 -4.41 2.27 -19.04
C CYS A 39 -5.44 1.45 -18.27
N GLN A 40 -5.30 0.13 -18.33
CA GLN A 40 -6.10 -0.80 -17.53
C GLN A 40 -5.50 -0.97 -16.13
N GLN A 41 -4.21 -0.66 -15.96
CA GLN A 41 -3.49 -0.80 -14.70
C GLN A 41 -2.66 0.46 -14.41
N VAL A 42 -2.73 0.92 -13.16
CA VAL A 42 -1.86 1.98 -12.65
C VAL A 42 -1.07 1.44 -11.47
N ILE A 43 0.25 1.54 -11.52
CA ILE A 43 1.17 1.01 -10.53
C ILE A 43 1.88 2.18 -9.85
N PHE A 44 1.76 2.26 -8.53
CA PHE A 44 2.49 3.23 -7.72
C PHE A 44 3.58 2.52 -6.92
N GLU A 45 4.78 3.08 -6.96
CA GLU A 45 5.87 2.68 -6.09
C GLU A 45 5.80 3.52 -4.82
N LYS A 46 5.62 2.88 -3.65
CA LYS A 46 5.55 3.59 -2.37
C LYS A 46 6.80 3.31 -1.54
N ARG A 47 7.18 4.28 -0.71
CA ARG A 47 8.28 4.16 0.27
C ARG A 47 7.80 3.66 1.62
N GLY A 48 6.60 4.05 2.05
CA GLY A 48 5.99 3.61 3.30
C GLY A 48 4.95 2.51 3.14
N ALA A 49 4.32 2.15 4.26
CA ALA A 49 3.18 1.22 4.29
C ALA A 49 1.93 1.88 3.68
N ASP A 50 1.72 3.16 3.95
CA ASP A 50 0.57 3.94 3.55
C ASP A 50 0.66 4.40 2.07
N PRO A 51 -0.29 4.03 1.20
CA PRO A 51 -0.30 4.51 -0.18
C PRO A 51 -0.59 6.01 -0.32
N PHE A 52 -1.21 6.64 0.67
CA PHE A 52 -1.60 8.05 0.64
C PHE A 52 -0.42 8.99 0.88
N GLU A 53 0.74 8.48 1.32
CA GLU A 53 2.02 9.20 1.28
C GLU A 53 2.46 9.52 -0.15
N HIS A 54 1.95 8.79 -1.16
CA HIS A 54 2.25 9.06 -2.55
C HIS A 54 1.34 10.18 -3.08
N PRO A 55 1.87 11.38 -3.45
CA PRO A 55 1.05 12.54 -3.80
C PRO A 55 0.10 12.29 -4.98
N LYS A 56 0.53 11.47 -5.95
CA LYS A 56 -0.31 11.08 -7.09
C LYS A 56 -1.44 10.10 -6.73
N PHE A 57 -1.32 9.31 -5.67
CA PHE A 57 -2.36 8.31 -5.35
C PHE A 57 -3.65 9.00 -4.92
N ASP A 58 -3.54 9.99 -4.03
CA ASP A 58 -4.67 10.80 -3.58
C ASP A 58 -5.32 11.59 -4.73
N ARG A 59 -4.49 12.18 -5.59
CA ARG A 59 -4.95 12.89 -6.79
C ARG A 59 -5.68 11.96 -7.77
N LEU A 60 -5.25 10.70 -7.90
CA LEU A 60 -5.93 9.71 -8.73
C LEU A 60 -7.33 9.43 -8.18
N LEU A 61 -7.46 9.23 -6.87
CA LEU A 61 -8.75 8.95 -6.22
C LEU A 61 -9.76 10.08 -6.41
N THR A 62 -9.30 11.33 -6.39
CA THR A 62 -10.16 12.50 -6.64
C THR A 62 -10.71 12.52 -8.08
N ARG A 63 -9.94 12.03 -9.06
CA ARG A 63 -10.38 11.95 -10.47
C ARG A 63 -11.26 10.74 -10.76
N MET A 64 -11.36 9.79 -9.83
CA MET A 64 -12.09 8.54 -10.01
C MET A 64 -13.53 8.68 -9.52
N GLN A 65 -14.47 8.52 -10.46
CA GLN A 65 -15.88 8.32 -10.15
C GLN A 65 -16.14 6.82 -10.14
N VAL A 66 -16.05 6.20 -8.96
CA VAL A 66 -16.35 4.78 -8.77
C VAL A 66 -17.34 4.60 -7.65
N GLY A 67 -18.26 3.65 -7.83
CA GLY A 67 -19.22 3.29 -6.79
C GLY A 67 -18.59 2.54 -5.63
N GLU A 68 -17.58 1.70 -5.89
CA GLU A 68 -16.99 0.80 -4.90
C GLU A 68 -15.50 0.57 -5.18
N TYR A 69 -14.72 0.42 -4.10
CA TYR A 69 -13.31 0.06 -4.14
C TYR A 69 -13.12 -1.34 -3.58
N VAL A 70 -12.38 -2.17 -4.31
CA VAL A 70 -12.02 -3.52 -3.88
C VAL A 70 -10.54 -3.53 -3.50
N VAL A 71 -10.24 -3.93 -2.26
CA VAL A 71 -8.89 -3.98 -1.71
C VAL A 71 -8.52 -5.42 -1.37
N PHE A 72 -7.30 -5.81 -1.71
CA PHE A 72 -6.70 -7.12 -1.40
C PHE A 72 -5.17 -7.01 -1.42
N GLY A 73 -4.46 -8.03 -0.91
CA GLY A 73 -3.00 -8.05 -0.89
C GLY A 73 -2.37 -8.22 0.50
N LEU A 74 -1.14 -7.74 0.67
CA LEU A 74 -0.31 -7.97 1.86
C LEU A 74 0.32 -6.65 2.34
N ALA A 75 0.50 -6.40 3.64
CA ALA A 75 -0.03 -7.16 4.78
C ALA A 75 -1.33 -6.53 5.30
N VAL A 76 -2.27 -7.35 5.78
CA VAL A 76 -3.56 -6.92 6.35
C VAL A 76 -3.37 -5.83 7.40
N GLU A 77 -2.43 -6.04 8.32
CA GLU A 77 -2.10 -5.19 9.45
C GLU A 77 -1.30 -3.92 9.10
N GLU A 78 -0.80 -3.82 7.86
CA GLU A 78 0.01 -2.71 7.36
C GLU A 78 -0.67 -2.03 6.15
N ALA A 79 -0.17 -2.26 4.93
CA ALA A 79 -0.56 -1.53 3.73
C ALA A 79 -2.05 -1.65 3.41
N VAL A 80 -2.64 -2.83 3.65
CA VAL A 80 -4.09 -3.05 3.44
C VAL A 80 -4.89 -2.19 4.41
N LYS A 81 -4.57 -2.23 5.72
CA LYS A 81 -5.19 -1.37 6.74
C LYS A 81 -5.14 0.10 6.37
N TYR A 82 -3.96 0.64 6.03
CA TYR A 82 -3.83 2.05 5.65
C TYR A 82 -4.65 2.39 4.40
N THR A 83 -4.66 1.50 3.41
CA THR A 83 -5.44 1.68 2.18
C THR A 83 -6.94 1.75 2.49
N VAL A 84 -7.46 0.77 3.22
CA VAL A 84 -8.89 0.69 3.56
C VAL A 84 -9.31 1.91 4.39
N LEU A 85 -8.57 2.22 5.45
CA LEU A 85 -8.90 3.35 6.33
C LEU A 85 -8.82 4.68 5.60
N GLY A 86 -7.81 4.90 4.76
CA GLY A 86 -7.69 6.15 4.02
C GLY A 86 -8.75 6.29 2.91
N LEU A 87 -9.23 5.20 2.32
CA LEU A 87 -10.38 5.23 1.41
C LEU A 87 -11.67 5.57 2.16
N LEU A 88 -11.92 4.92 3.29
CA LEU A 88 -13.09 5.18 4.14
C LEU A 88 -13.12 6.62 4.65
N ALA A 89 -11.97 7.16 5.08
CA ALA A 89 -11.85 8.56 5.51
C ALA A 89 -12.21 9.58 4.41
N ARG A 90 -12.16 9.16 3.14
CA ARG A 90 -12.54 9.95 1.96
C ARG A 90 -13.98 9.68 1.50
N GLY A 91 -14.79 9.05 2.35
CA GLY A 91 -16.18 8.71 2.08
C GLY A 91 -16.34 7.66 0.97
N LYS A 92 -15.32 6.84 0.71
CA LYS A 92 -15.38 5.82 -0.33
C LYS A 92 -15.93 4.51 0.23
N GLN A 93 -16.76 3.82 -0.55
CA GLN A 93 -17.23 2.47 -0.20
C GLN A 93 -16.14 1.44 -0.46
N VAL A 94 -15.80 0.61 0.53
CA VAL A 94 -14.69 -0.34 0.46
C VAL A 94 -15.15 -1.77 0.74
N LYS A 95 -14.75 -2.67 -0.15
CA LYS A 95 -14.83 -4.13 0.01
C LYS A 95 -13.41 -4.70 0.16
N LEU A 96 -13.14 -5.37 1.27
CA LEU A 96 -11.89 -6.10 1.52
C LEU A 96 -12.09 -7.57 1.17
N VAL A 97 -11.29 -8.10 0.24
CA VAL A 97 -11.34 -9.52 -0.15
C VAL A 97 -10.39 -10.31 0.74
N ILE A 98 -10.94 -11.02 1.73
CA ILE A 98 -10.14 -11.58 2.83
C ILE A 98 -9.31 -12.80 2.43
N ASP A 99 -9.84 -13.65 1.56
CA ASP A 99 -9.17 -14.84 1.01
C ASP A 99 -8.11 -14.48 -0.05
N ALA A 100 -8.05 -13.22 -0.48
CA ALA A 100 -6.97 -12.65 -1.29
C ALA A 100 -6.08 -11.68 -0.49
N ALA A 101 -6.19 -11.68 0.84
CA ALA A 101 -5.38 -10.87 1.72
C ALA A 101 -4.52 -11.75 2.66
N ALA A 102 -3.25 -11.40 2.79
CA ALA A 102 -2.31 -12.13 3.63
C ALA A 102 -1.82 -11.26 4.79
N SER A 103 -1.41 -11.90 5.88
CA SER A 103 -0.84 -11.24 7.08
C SER A 103 0.53 -11.82 7.41
N ARG A 104 1.34 -11.05 8.13
CA ARG A 104 2.62 -11.50 8.71
C ARG A 104 2.45 -11.80 10.19
N ASP A 105 1.58 -11.06 10.87
CA ASP A 105 1.18 -11.27 12.25
C ASP A 105 -0.34 -11.41 12.34
N THR A 106 -0.81 -12.58 12.77
CA THR A 106 -2.23 -12.92 12.83
C THR A 106 -2.98 -12.13 13.90
N HIS A 107 -2.34 -11.83 15.03
CA HIS A 107 -2.95 -11.06 16.11
C HIS A 107 -3.16 -9.60 15.67
N GLN A 108 -2.12 -8.98 15.09
CA GLN A 108 -2.23 -7.63 14.54
C GLN A 108 -3.23 -7.56 13.38
N ALA A 109 -3.28 -8.59 12.53
CA ALA A 109 -4.24 -8.66 11.43
C ALA A 109 -5.69 -8.74 11.93
N GLN A 110 -5.97 -9.50 12.99
CA GLN A 110 -7.31 -9.57 13.59
C GLN A 110 -7.73 -8.21 14.17
N MET A 111 -6.83 -7.51 14.86
CA MET A 111 -7.11 -6.15 15.36
C MET A 111 -7.36 -5.17 14.22
N ALA A 112 -6.54 -5.21 13.18
CA ALA A 112 -6.70 -4.37 11.99
C ALA A 112 -8.04 -4.64 11.28
N LEU A 113 -8.43 -5.91 11.15
CA LEU A 113 -9.69 -6.30 10.52
C LEU A 113 -10.89 -5.76 11.29
N ARG A 114 -10.91 -5.92 12.62
CA ARG A 114 -11.97 -5.37 13.49
C ARG A 114 -12.08 -3.87 13.35
N LEU A 115 -10.95 -3.16 13.33
CA LEU A 115 -10.92 -1.70 13.14
C LEU A 115 -11.50 -1.30 11.78
N MET A 116 -11.08 -1.97 10.69
CA MET A 116 -11.58 -1.68 9.34
C MET A 116 -13.10 -1.91 9.24
N MET A 117 -13.60 -3.01 9.79
CA MET A 117 -15.04 -3.31 9.84
C MET A 117 -15.81 -2.27 10.65
N ALA A 118 -15.31 -1.89 11.83
CA ALA A 118 -15.92 -0.87 12.68
C ALA A 118 -15.97 0.52 12.00
N LYS A 119 -15.05 0.80 11.07
CA LYS A 119 -15.04 2.02 10.25
C LYS A 119 -15.88 1.93 8.98
N GLY A 120 -16.52 0.79 8.71
CA GLY A 120 -17.46 0.61 7.60
C GLY A 120 -16.92 -0.18 6.40
N ALA A 121 -15.76 -0.85 6.51
CA ALA A 121 -15.31 -1.77 5.47
C ALA A 121 -16.20 -3.02 5.43
N ARG A 122 -16.61 -3.43 4.22
CA ARG A 122 -17.26 -4.72 4.01
C ARG A 122 -16.22 -5.79 3.75
N VAL A 123 -16.22 -6.86 4.54
CA VAL A 123 -15.34 -8.01 4.31
C VAL A 123 -16.09 -9.03 3.47
N ILE A 124 -15.48 -9.46 2.37
CA ILE A 124 -16.05 -10.41 1.42
C ILE A 124 -15.00 -11.44 0.98
N THR A 125 -15.44 -12.49 0.30
CA THR A 125 -14.55 -13.45 -0.37
C THR A 125 -14.44 -13.20 -1.89
N ALA A 126 -13.42 -13.75 -2.53
CA ALA A 126 -13.25 -13.67 -3.98
C ALA A 126 -14.45 -14.30 -4.71
N ARG A 127 -15.02 -15.37 -4.13
CA ARG A 127 -16.22 -16.03 -4.62
C ARG A 127 -17.45 -15.10 -4.59
N GLU A 128 -17.62 -14.32 -3.53
CA GLU A 128 -18.70 -13.33 -3.42
C GLU A 128 -18.48 -12.13 -4.36
N LEU A 129 -17.23 -11.80 -4.64
CA LEU A 129 -16.89 -10.72 -5.58
C LEU A 129 -17.18 -11.10 -7.03
N ALA A 130 -16.88 -12.33 -7.44
CA ALA A 130 -16.90 -12.76 -8.85
C ALA A 130 -18.21 -12.44 -9.61
N PRO A 131 -19.43 -12.67 -9.06
CA PRO A 131 -20.67 -12.35 -9.74
C PRO A 131 -20.85 -10.86 -10.04
N THR A 132 -20.26 -9.99 -9.21
CA THR A 132 -20.30 -8.53 -9.40
C THR A 132 -19.26 -8.04 -10.42
N MET A 133 -18.26 -8.88 -10.72
CA MET A 133 -17.19 -8.61 -11.68
C MET A 133 -17.52 -9.18 -13.06
N GLN A 134 -18.66 -8.80 -13.64
CA GLN A 134 -18.92 -9.14 -15.05
C GLN A 134 -17.96 -8.34 -15.96
N PRO A 135 -17.23 -8.99 -16.88
CA PRO A 135 -16.52 -8.28 -17.93
C PRO A 135 -17.58 -7.65 -18.83
N ARG A 136 -17.79 -6.33 -18.70
CA ARG A 136 -18.51 -5.60 -19.73
C ARG A 136 -17.64 -5.60 -20.98
N LEU A 137 -17.94 -6.53 -21.88
CA LEU A 137 -17.64 -6.40 -23.31
C LEU A 137 -18.01 -4.96 -23.70
N ALA A 138 -17.11 -4.25 -24.35
CA ALA A 138 -17.15 -2.83 -24.63
C ALA A 138 -18.48 -2.35 -25.28
N ARG A 139 -19.52 -2.14 -24.47
CA ARG A 139 -20.71 -1.37 -24.82
C ARG A 139 -20.73 -0.14 -23.94
N GLU A 140 -20.94 1.00 -24.59
CA GLU A 140 -20.95 2.34 -24.03
C GLU A 140 -21.66 2.37 -22.68
N VAL A 141 -20.95 2.86 -21.66
CA VAL A 141 -21.51 3.08 -20.34
C VAL A 141 -22.37 4.35 -20.42
N PRO A 142 -23.69 4.29 -20.15
CA PRO A 142 -24.48 5.49 -19.97
C PRO A 142 -23.88 6.31 -18.82
N ALA A 143 -23.70 7.61 -19.03
CA ALA A 143 -23.15 8.52 -18.04
C ALA A 143 -23.95 8.42 -16.73
N GLY A 144 -23.36 7.78 -15.70
CA GLY A 144 -24.00 7.65 -14.39
C GLY A 144 -23.65 6.41 -13.57
N ARG A 145 -23.13 5.32 -14.18
CA ARG A 145 -22.64 4.15 -13.43
C ARG A 145 -21.28 3.66 -13.93
N THR A 146 -20.25 4.43 -13.61
CA THR A 146 -18.88 3.96 -13.75
C THR A 146 -18.52 3.10 -12.55
N ILE A 147 -18.62 1.78 -12.71
CA ILE A 147 -17.84 0.87 -11.86
C ILE A 147 -16.44 0.89 -12.45
N ALA A 148 -15.63 1.92 -12.17
CA ALA A 148 -14.24 1.85 -12.61
C ALA A 148 -13.59 0.75 -11.77
N ARG A 149 -13.13 -0.27 -12.49
CA ARG A 149 -12.36 -1.38 -11.96
C ARG A 149 -10.98 -0.84 -11.61
N VAL A 150 -10.87 -0.19 -10.46
CA VAL A 150 -9.59 0.07 -9.84
C VAL A 150 -9.26 -1.19 -9.07
N VAL A 151 -8.48 -2.07 -9.68
CA VAL A 151 -7.64 -2.98 -8.92
C VAL A 151 -6.74 -2.06 -8.10
N ALA A 152 -7.14 -1.79 -6.86
CA ALA A 152 -6.43 -0.88 -5.96
C ALA A 152 -5.11 -1.55 -5.57
N ALA A 153 -4.17 -1.30 -6.46
CA ALA A 153 -2.74 -1.26 -6.31
C ALA A 153 -2.08 -2.51 -5.71
N VAL A 154 -1.23 -3.13 -6.53
CA VAL A 154 -0.10 -3.89 -6.00
C VAL A 154 0.89 -2.89 -5.38
N LEU A 155 0.49 -2.31 -4.26
CA LEU A 155 1.23 -1.34 -3.49
C LEU A 155 2.54 -1.99 -3.04
N LYS A 156 3.66 -1.53 -3.61
CA LYS A 156 5.01 -2.04 -3.30
C LYS A 156 5.41 -1.55 -1.90
N PRO A 157 5.52 -2.36 -0.83
CA PRO A 157 6.09 -1.84 0.41
C PRO A 157 7.55 -1.42 0.18
N GLY A 158 7.84 -0.12 0.29
CA GLY A 158 9.20 0.37 0.41
C GLY A 158 9.74 0.05 1.80
N GLY A 159 11.01 -0.35 1.86
CA GLY A 159 11.68 -0.63 3.11
C GLY A 159 11.94 0.64 3.92
N ASN A 160 11.62 0.60 5.21
CA ASN A 160 12.04 1.60 6.18
C ASN A 160 13.55 1.43 6.44
N GLY A 161 14.36 2.35 5.93
CA GLY A 161 15.78 2.44 6.27
C GLY A 161 15.93 2.87 7.72
N ARG A 162 16.04 1.90 8.65
CA ARG A 162 16.44 2.18 10.04
C ARG A 162 17.89 2.65 10.04
N ASN A 163 18.09 3.97 10.07
CA ASN A 163 19.35 4.55 10.50
C ASN A 163 19.30 4.72 12.03
N GLY A 164 19.84 3.74 12.75
CA GLY A 164 19.93 3.74 14.21
C GLY A 164 21.38 3.79 14.64
N LYS A 165 21.86 4.99 14.96
CA LYS A 165 23.10 5.20 15.71
C LYS A 165 22.98 4.63 17.13
N SER A 166 24.15 4.27 17.65
CA SER A 166 24.56 4.19 19.06
C SER A 166 24.48 2.82 19.75
N SER A 167 25.66 2.31 20.09
CA SER A 167 25.93 1.50 21.28
C SER A 167 27.28 1.91 21.85
N SER A 168 27.28 2.99 22.63
CA SER A 168 28.28 3.22 23.66
C SER A 168 28.11 2.15 24.74
N LYS A 169 29.18 1.46 25.13
CA LYS A 169 29.26 0.84 26.46
C LYS A 169 30.70 0.87 26.97
N ARG A 170 30.84 1.59 28.08
CA ARG A 170 32.01 1.69 28.96
C ARG A 170 32.16 0.39 29.75
N THR A 171 33.40 0.00 30.02
CA THR A 171 33.92 -0.72 31.21
C THR A 171 35.44 -0.81 30.98
N ALA A 172 36.37 -0.62 31.91
CA ALA A 172 36.38 -0.27 33.32
C ALA A 172 37.81 0.21 33.66
N THR A 173 37.96 1.04 34.67
CA THR A 173 39.23 1.41 35.31
C THR A 173 39.86 0.20 36.02
N PRO A 174 41.18 0.19 36.22
CA PRO A 174 41.65 0.05 37.60
C PRO A 174 42.72 1.09 37.98
N SER A 175 42.65 1.47 39.25
CA SER A 175 43.52 2.40 39.97
C SER A 175 44.58 1.63 40.75
N ALA A 176 45.84 2.06 40.66
CA ALA A 176 46.95 1.89 41.62
C ALA A 176 48.21 2.50 40.96
N ARG A 177 49.17 3.19 41.59
CA ARG A 177 49.46 3.64 42.96
C ARG A 177 50.61 4.67 42.84
N ALA A 178 50.76 5.49 43.87
CA ALA A 178 51.57 6.71 43.97
C ALA A 178 53.11 6.54 44.04
N ALA A 179 53.83 7.64 43.71
CA ALA A 179 54.99 8.28 44.39
C ALA A 179 55.71 9.18 43.35
N ALA A 180 55.71 10.51 43.38
CA ALA A 180 56.29 11.49 44.33
C ALA A 180 57.83 11.66 44.23
N GLY A 181 58.26 12.89 43.85
CA GLY A 181 59.58 13.52 44.12
C GLY A 181 60.70 13.18 43.13
N ALA A 182 61.27 14.11 42.34
CA ALA A 182 62.05 15.32 42.64
C ALA A 182 63.58 15.06 42.62
N SER A 183 64.24 15.82 41.74
CA SER A 183 65.69 15.94 41.44
C SER A 183 66.30 14.88 40.53
#